data_AF-M0MBN7-F1
#
_entry.id   AF-M0MBN7-F1
#
_cell.length_a   1.000
_cell.length_b   1.000
_cell.length_c   1.000
_cell.angle_alpha   90.00
_cell.angle_beta   90.00
_cell.angle_gamma   90.00
#
_symmetry.space_group_name_H-M   'P 1'
#
loop_
_entity.id
_entity.type
_entity.pdbx_description
1 polymer ?
#
loop_
_entity_poly.entity_id
_entity_poly.type
_entity_poly.pdbx_seq_one_letter_code
_entity_poly.pdbx_strand_id
1 'polypeptide(L)' 'MSREVGTVPEDASVCHYDELSERAKQSLARLVREDATTSVGLETANELTGYDAVKFTSYYELRRVDPPVSSQAPV' A
#
# COMPACT_ATOMS: atom_id res chain seq x y z
N MET A 1 -2.42 16.28 14.41
CA MET A 1 -1.94 14.92 14.70
C MET A 1 -0.61 14.75 14.01
N SER A 2 0.48 14.78 14.77
CA SER A 2 1.84 14.60 14.27
C SER A 2 2.02 13.13 13.87
N ARG A 3 2.53 12.89 12.66
CA ARG A 3 2.87 11.54 12.19
C ARG A 3 4.12 11.09 12.95
N GLU A 4 3.98 10.11 13.83
CA GLU A 4 5.13 9.45 14.44
C GLU A 4 5.80 8.56 13.39
N VAL A 5 7.10 8.78 13.18
CA VAL A 5 7.91 7.97 12.27
C VAL A 5 8.74 7.04 13.14
N GLY A 6 8.31 5.79 13.23
CA GLY A 6 9.10 4.72 13.86
C GLY A 6 10.31 4.35 12.99
N THR A 7 11.38 3.89 13.63
CA THR A 7 12.56 3.35 12.94
C THR A 7 12.38 1.85 12.78
N VAL A 8 12.52 1.34 11.55
CA VAL A 8 12.58 -0.10 11.29
C VAL A 8 14.04 -0.55 11.47
N PRO A 9 14.33 -1.59 12.29
CA PRO A 9 15.68 -2.12 12.46
C PRO A 9 16.32 -2.54 11.14
N GLU A 10 17.66 -2.48 11.04
CA GLU A 10 18.39 -2.84 9.82
C GLU A 10 18.30 -4.34 9.50
N ASP A 11 18.12 -5.17 10.51
CA ASP A 11 17.97 -6.62 10.44
C ASP A 11 16.51 -7.09 10.28
N ALA A 12 15.54 -6.16 10.24
CA ALA A 12 14.14 -6.49 10.09
C ALA A 12 13.83 -7.05 8.70
N SER A 13 13.02 -8.12 8.67
CA SER A 13 12.45 -8.66 7.44
C SER A 13 11.33 -7.75 6.96
N VAL A 14 11.57 -7.02 5.86
CA VAL A 14 10.60 -6.08 5.29
C VAL A 14 10.03 -6.63 3.98
N CYS A 15 8.71 -6.69 3.87
CA CYS A 15 7.99 -7.04 2.64
C CYS A 15 7.32 -5.81 2.03
N HIS A 16 7.30 -5.70 0.71
CA HIS A 16 6.47 -4.71 0.03
C HIS A 16 5.02 -5.20 -0.06
N TYR A 17 4.04 -4.31 0.18
CA TYR A 17 2.63 -4.67 0.14
C TYR A 17 2.21 -5.38 -1.16
N ASP A 18 2.81 -5.00 -2.29
CA ASP A 18 2.52 -5.58 -3.60
C ASP A 18 2.98 -7.05 -3.74
N GLU A 19 3.96 -7.48 -2.95
CA GLU A 19 4.49 -8.84 -2.92
C GLU A 19 3.60 -9.81 -2.13
N LEU A 20 2.71 -9.29 -1.29
CA LEU A 20 1.74 -10.10 -0.55
C LEU A 20 0.72 -10.74 -1.50
N SER A 21 0.24 -11.92 -1.11
CA SER A 21 -0.91 -12.54 -1.76
C SER A 21 -2.16 -11.66 -1.64
N GLU A 22 -3.08 -11.76 -2.60
CA GLU A 22 -4.33 -10.99 -2.59
C GLU A 22 -5.18 -11.26 -1.33
N ARG A 23 -5.07 -12.48 -0.77
CA ARG A 23 -5.74 -12.84 0.49
C ARG A 23 -5.12 -12.13 1.69
N ALA A 24 -3.78 -12.06 1.74
CA ALA A 24 -3.06 -11.32 2.76
C ALA A 24 -3.33 -9.82 2.67
N LYS A 25 -3.32 -9.24 1.46
CA LYS A 25 -3.69 -7.84 1.21
C LYS A 25 -5.08 -7.50 1.74
N GLN A 26 -6.09 -8.32 1.40
CA GLN A 26 -7.46 -8.10 1.87
C GLN A 26 -7.58 -8.19 3.40
N SER A 27 -6.88 -9.14 4.01
CA SER A 27 -6.90 -9.34 5.48
C SER A 27 -6.19 -8.20 6.21
N LEU A 28 -5.01 -7.79 5.72
CA LEU A 28 -4.24 -6.68 6.27
C LEU A 28 -5.03 -5.36 6.18
N ALA A 29 -5.72 -5.12 5.07
CA ALA A 29 -6.56 -3.94 4.91
C ALA A 29 -7.71 -3.88 5.94
N ARG A 30 -8.26 -5.02 6.35
CA ARG A 30 -9.28 -5.09 7.42
C ARG A 30 -8.66 -4.80 8.79
N LEU A 31 -7.55 -5.48 9.11
CA LEU A 31 -6.81 -5.28 10.36
C LEU A 31 -6.46 -3.81 10.60
N VAL A 32 -5.95 -3.12 9.57
CA VAL A 32 -5.53 -1.71 9.67
C VAL A 32 -6.72 -0.75 9.77
N ARG A 33 -7.84 -1.02 9.09
CA ARG A 33 -9.00 -0.11 9.10
C ARG A 33 -9.85 -0.23 10.35
N GLU A 34 -10.02 -1.45 10.83
CA GLU A 34 -11.01 -1.75 11.87
C GLU A 34 -10.39 -1.64 13.28
N ASP A 35 -9.07 -1.48 13.39
CA ASP A 35 -8.32 -1.54 14.66
C ASP A 35 -8.75 -2.75 15.51
N ALA A 36 -9.01 -3.86 14.81
CA ALA A 36 -9.71 -5.02 15.36
C ALA A 36 -8.94 -6.31 15.08
N THR A 37 -9.21 -7.32 15.91
CA THR A 37 -8.72 -8.68 15.68
C THR A 37 -9.54 -9.33 14.56
N THR A 38 -8.89 -9.77 13.48
CA THR A 38 -9.56 -10.54 12.42
C THR A 38 -9.05 -11.98 12.39
N SER A 39 -9.97 -12.93 12.20
CA SER A 39 -9.60 -14.31 11.92
C SER A 39 -9.16 -14.44 10.46
N VAL A 40 -8.00 -15.04 10.24
CA VAL A 40 -7.45 -15.34 8.90
C VAL A 40 -7.18 -16.83 8.77
N GLY A 41 -7.13 -17.34 7.54
CA GLY A 41 -6.68 -18.70 7.27
C GLY A 41 -5.20 -18.88 7.61
N LEU A 42 -4.78 -20.10 7.95
CA LEU A 42 -3.41 -20.42 8.38
C LEU A 42 -2.35 -19.96 7.37
N GLU A 43 -2.60 -20.12 6.07
CA GLU A 43 -1.67 -19.69 5.01
C GLU A 43 -1.42 -18.18 5.06
N THR A 44 -2.48 -17.39 5.19
CA THR A 44 -2.40 -15.93 5.30
C THR A 44 -1.74 -15.51 6.61
N ALA A 45 -2.03 -16.22 7.70
CA ALA A 45 -1.37 -15.97 8.98
C ALA A 45 0.14 -16.17 8.87
N ASN A 46 0.57 -17.32 8.33
CA ASN A 46 1.99 -17.63 8.15
C ASN A 46 2.71 -16.62 7.25
N GLU A 47 2.05 -16.16 6.19
CA GLU A 47 2.60 -15.13 5.29
C GLU A 47 2.80 -13.81 6.03
N LEU A 48 1.77 -13.32 6.73
CA LEU A 48 1.83 -12.03 7.44
C LEU A 48 2.80 -12.04 8.63
N THR A 49 2.95 -13.17 9.31
CA THR A 49 3.92 -13.32 10.42
C THR A 49 5.34 -13.63 9.95
N GLY A 50 5.55 -13.85 8.65
CA GLY A 50 6.87 -14.09 8.07
C GLY A 50 7.72 -12.82 7.91
N TYR A 51 7.13 -11.66 8.15
CA TYR A 51 7.76 -10.35 8.01
C TYR A 51 7.54 -9.51 9.25
N ASP A 52 8.53 -8.68 9.59
CA ASP A 52 8.45 -7.76 10.74
C ASP A 52 7.72 -6.46 10.36
N ALA A 53 7.80 -6.06 9.09
CA ALA A 53 7.15 -4.86 8.59
C ALA A 53 6.66 -5.02 7.14
N VAL A 54 5.51 -4.40 6.86
CA VAL A 54 4.97 -4.27 5.50
C VAL A 54 5.10 -2.82 5.04
N LYS A 55 5.81 -2.61 3.94
CA LYS A 55 6.01 -1.30 3.32
C LYS A 55 4.98 -1.05 2.24
N PHE A 56 4.24 0.05 2.36
CA PHE A 56 3.36 0.54 1.32
C PHE A 56 4.15 1.36 0.31
N THR A 57 4.16 0.92 -0.95
CA THR A 57 4.73 1.71 -2.04
C THR A 57 3.84 2.91 -2.33
N SER A 58 4.38 4.11 -2.23
CA SER A 58 3.70 5.32 -2.71
C SER A 58 3.94 5.44 -4.22
N TYR A 59 2.88 5.27 -5.00
CA TYR A 59 2.91 5.49 -6.44
C TYR A 59 2.66 6.97 -6.75
N TYR A 60 3.29 7.48 -7.81
CA TYR A 60 3.01 8.82 -8.33
C TYR A 60 1.77 8.78 -9.23
N GLU A 61 0.84 9.72 -9.02
CA GLU A 61 -0.29 9.93 -9.93
C GLU A 61 0.20 10.68 -11.18
N LEU A 62 0.07 10.07 -12.36
CA LEU A 62 0.31 10.75 -13.63
C LEU A 62 -1.00 11.34 -14.14
N ARG A 63 -1.03 12.67 -14.33
CA ARG A 63 -2.17 13.35 -14.97
C ARG A 63 -1.81 13.73 -16.40
N ARG A 64 -2.67 13.35 -17.34
CA ARG A 64 -2.57 13.83 -18.73
C ARG A 64 -3.03 15.28 -18.76
N VAL A 65 -2.17 16.17 -19.24
CA VAL A 65 -2.56 17.53 -19.59
C VAL A 65 -2.88 17.50 -21.08
N ASP A 66 -4.16 17.62 -21.43
CA ASP A 66 -4.52 17.80 -22.83
C ASP A 66 -4.02 19.19 -23.28
N PRO A 67 -3.31 19.27 -24.42
CA PRO A 67 -2.88 20.56 -24.93
C PRO A 67 -4.10 21.43 -25.24
N PRO A 68 -4.03 22.76 -25.00
CA PRO A 68 -5.14 23.64 -25.35
C PRO A 68 -5.43 23.50 -26.85
N VAL A 69 -6.68 23.22 -27.18
CA VAL A 69 -7.15 23.18 -28.57
C VAL A 69 -6.98 24.59 -29.13
N SER A 70 -5.98 24.76 -30.00
CA SER A 70 -5.73 26.02 -30.68
C SER A 70 -6.87 26.25 -31.68
N SER A 71 -7.88 27.02 -31.27
CA SER A 71 -8.92 27.49 -32.20
C SER A 71 -8.28 28.43 -33.22
N GLN A 72 -7.93 27.91 -34.38
CA GLN A 72 -7.65 28.75 -35.55
C GLN A 72 -8.94 29.50 -35.89
N ALA A 73 -8.88 30.83 -35.85
CA ALA A 73 -9.96 31.70 -36.30
C ALA A 73 -10.14 31.55 -37.83
N PRO A 74 -11.37 31.50 -38.35
CA PRO A 74 -11.59 31.48 -39.80
C PRO A 74 -11.18 32.83 -40.41
N VAL A 75 -10.51 32.73 -41.57
CA VAL A 75 -10.11 33.85 -42.45
C VAL A 75 -11.29 34.47 -43.17
#